data_AF-A0A0C3D8I8-F1
#
_entry.id   AF-A0A0C3D8I8-F1
#
_cell.length_a   1.000
_cell.length_b   1.000
_cell.length_c   1.000
_cell.angle_alpha   90.00
_cell.angle_beta   90.00
_cell.angle_gamma   90.00
#
_symmetry.space_group_name_H-M   'P 1'
#
loop_
_entity.id
_entity.type
_entity.pdbx_description
1 polymer ?
#
loop_
_entity_poly.entity_id
_entity_poly.type
_entity_poly.pdbx_seq_one_letter_code
_entity_poly.pdbx_strand_id
1 'polypeptide(L)'
;MIARLRSNDQRKLAKDIAAAKKKYLTLKQQLEAQIGRPVDATEALWKENDVNVVDRQIQTQDHRPSIPICDYNWKESHWASRTERELNEICRRREMPGYGPKAAMIKWLETGSVDYEDLYASSLMMMCTERNLKHRSNDKKAELIRRLEEADDQEETS
;
A
#
# COMPACT_ATOMS: atom_id res chain seq x y z
N MET A 1 1.49 -37.67 51.83
CA MET A 1 2.41 -37.67 50.67
C MET A 1 2.23 -36.44 49.77
N ILE A 2 1.00 -36.04 49.44
CA ILE A 2 0.66 -34.92 48.53
C ILE A 2 1.19 -33.53 48.98
N ALA A 3 1.16 -33.21 50.28
CA ALA A 3 1.61 -31.90 50.79
C ALA A 3 3.13 -31.65 50.61
N ARG A 4 3.94 -32.72 50.66
CA ARG A 4 5.39 -32.63 50.47
C ARG A 4 5.76 -32.38 48.99
N LEU A 5 4.99 -32.93 48.06
CA LEU A 5 5.16 -32.71 46.62
C LEU A 5 4.85 -31.25 46.26
N ARG A 6 3.71 -30.70 46.71
CA ARG A 6 3.38 -29.27 46.52
C ARG A 6 4.45 -28.34 47.09
N SER A 7 4.99 -28.65 48.27
CA SER A 7 6.05 -27.85 48.88
C SER A 7 7.35 -27.87 48.08
N ASN A 8 7.66 -28.99 47.41
CA ASN A 8 8.84 -29.10 46.54
C ASN A 8 8.64 -28.31 45.24
N ASP A 9 7.46 -28.41 44.63
CA ASP A 9 7.10 -27.66 43.42
C ASP A 9 7.12 -26.15 43.66
N GLN A 10 6.61 -25.69 44.80
CA GLN A 10 6.70 -24.27 45.20
C GLN A 10 8.15 -23.80 45.38
N ARG A 11 9.02 -24.63 45.95
CA ARG A 11 10.44 -24.32 46.09
C ARG A 11 11.16 -24.26 44.74
N LYS A 12 10.80 -25.16 43.82
CA LYS A 12 11.34 -25.15 42.45
C LYS A 12 10.90 -23.89 41.71
N LEU A 13 9.60 -23.57 41.75
CA LEU A 13 9.05 -22.36 41.14
C LEU A 13 9.71 -21.09 41.72
N ALA A 14 9.91 -21.02 43.05
CA ALA A 14 10.58 -19.90 43.68
C ALA A 14 12.04 -19.73 43.20
N LYS A 15 12.77 -20.84 43.02
CA LYS A 15 14.13 -20.82 42.45
C LYS A 15 14.13 -20.33 41.00
N ASP A 16 13.19 -20.82 40.20
CA ASP A 16 13.08 -20.43 38.79
C ASP A 16 12.73 -18.93 38.65
N ILE A 17 11.81 -18.43 39.49
CA ILE A 17 11.48 -16.99 39.56
C ILE A 17 12.72 -16.17 39.98
N ALA A 18 13.48 -16.63 40.98
CA ALA A 18 14.70 -15.93 41.41
C ALA A 18 15.76 -15.89 40.29
N ALA A 19 15.93 -17.00 39.55
CA ALA A 19 16.83 -17.06 38.41
C ALA A 19 16.40 -16.12 37.26
N ALA A 20 15.10 -16.07 36.96
CA ALA A 20 14.53 -15.17 35.96
C ALA A 20 14.73 -13.69 36.35
N LYS A 21 14.49 -13.34 37.61
CA LYS A 21 14.73 -11.98 38.13
C LYS A 21 16.21 -11.57 38.00
N LYS A 22 17.14 -12.47 38.30
CA LYS A 22 18.58 -12.20 38.16
C LYS A 22 18.95 -11.93 36.70
N LYS A 23 18.44 -12.76 35.76
CA LYS A 23 18.66 -12.57 34.32
C LYS A 23 18.10 -11.22 33.83
N TYR A 24 16.87 -10.88 34.23
CA TYR A 24 16.24 -9.61 33.88
C TYR A 24 17.07 -8.41 34.36
N LEU A 25 17.55 -8.44 35.61
CA LEU A 25 18.38 -7.36 36.15
C LEU A 25 19.69 -7.18 35.38
N THR A 26 20.38 -8.28 35.03
CA THR A 26 21.62 -8.21 34.24
C THR A 26 21.36 -7.63 32.85
N LEU A 27 20.30 -8.06 32.16
CA LEU A 27 19.95 -7.54 30.83
C LEU A 27 19.53 -6.07 30.89
N LYS A 28 18.76 -5.69 31.92
CA LYS A 28 18.37 -4.30 32.16
C LYS A 28 19.58 -3.39 32.32
N GLN A 29 20.56 -3.79 33.14
CA GLN A 29 21.80 -3.03 33.32
C GLN A 29 22.60 -2.89 32.03
N GLN A 30 22.68 -3.95 31.21
CA GLN A 30 23.35 -3.87 29.90
C GLN A 30 22.65 -2.89 28.96
N LEU A 31 21.32 -2.88 28.93
CA LEU A 31 20.54 -1.96 28.12
C LEU A 31 20.68 -0.51 28.60
N GLU A 32 20.62 -0.27 29.91
CA GLU A 32 20.82 1.05 30.51
C GLU A 32 22.23 1.60 30.21
N ALA A 33 23.25 0.74 30.23
CA ALA A 33 24.61 1.12 29.85
C ALA A 33 24.73 1.49 28.36
N GLN A 34 23.98 0.84 27.47
CA GLN A 34 23.98 1.16 26.04
C GLN A 34 23.22 2.46 25.71
N ILE A 35 22.09 2.71 26.40
CA ILE A 35 21.21 3.84 26.10
C ILE A 35 21.58 5.08 26.92
N GLY A 36 22.32 4.93 28.03
CA GLY A 36 22.75 6.03 28.89
C GLY A 36 21.63 6.67 29.72
N ARG A 37 20.48 6.00 29.86
CA ARG A 37 19.33 6.43 30.66
C ARG A 37 18.68 5.23 31.36
N PRO A 38 18.05 5.41 32.54
CA PRO A 38 17.32 4.35 33.22
C PRO A 38 16.13 3.86 32.38
N VAL A 39 15.91 2.56 32.33
CA VAL A 39 14.82 1.94 31.57
C VAL A 39 13.69 1.59 32.52
N ASP A 40 12.53 2.21 32.32
CA ASP A 40 11.32 1.83 33.05
C ASP A 40 10.76 0.50 32.52
N ALA A 41 10.33 -0.39 33.42
CA ALA A 41 9.83 -1.72 33.06
C ALA A 41 8.56 -1.63 32.20
N THR A 42 7.77 -0.59 32.42
CA THR A 42 6.60 -0.22 31.63
C THR A 42 6.95 0.40 30.28
N GLU A 43 8.17 0.87 30.02
CA GLU A 43 8.55 1.44 28.72
C GLU A 43 9.11 0.36 27.78
N ALA A 44 9.81 -0.64 28.32
CA ALA A 44 10.38 -1.75 27.56
C ALA A 44 9.31 -2.65 26.90
N LEU A 45 8.17 -2.84 27.55
CA LEU A 45 7.06 -3.65 27.04
C LEU A 45 6.34 -3.01 25.84
N TRP A 46 6.40 -1.69 25.71
CA TRP A 46 5.73 -0.94 24.64
C TRP A 46 6.66 -0.73 23.43
N LYS A 47 7.98 -0.69 23.64
CA LYS A 47 8.98 -0.55 22.56
C LYS A 47 9.14 -1.77 21.67
N GLU A 48 8.80 -2.97 22.13
CA GLU A 48 8.83 -4.19 21.28
C GLU A 48 7.81 -4.10 20.13
N ASN A 49 6.70 -3.39 20.33
CA ASN A 49 5.76 -3.04 19.27
C ASN A 49 6.28 -1.89 18.39
N ASP A 50 7.15 -1.03 18.90
CA ASP A 50 7.60 0.21 18.26
C ASP A 50 8.74 -0.02 17.25
N VAL A 51 9.66 -0.96 17.52
CA VAL A 51 10.74 -1.31 16.56
C VAL A 51 10.15 -1.81 15.23
N ASN A 52 9.09 -2.63 15.28
CA ASN A 52 8.38 -3.09 14.08
C ASN A 52 7.64 -1.95 13.34
N VAL A 53 7.20 -0.92 14.07
CA VAL A 53 6.55 0.26 13.49
C VAL A 53 7.59 1.15 12.80
N VAL A 54 8.76 1.34 13.41
CA VAL A 54 9.87 2.12 12.84
C VAL A 54 10.44 1.43 11.60
N ASP A 55 10.69 0.12 11.63
CA ASP A 55 11.15 -0.62 10.43
C ASP A 55 10.12 -0.57 9.29
N ARG A 56 8.83 -0.68 9.63
CA ARG A 56 7.74 -0.53 8.65
C ARG A 56 7.70 0.90 8.10
N GLN A 57 7.95 1.92 8.92
CA GLN A 57 8.02 3.33 8.49
C GLN A 57 9.23 3.61 7.60
N ILE A 58 10.40 3.04 7.90
CA ILE A 58 11.61 3.16 7.07
C ILE A 58 11.35 2.50 5.71
N GLN A 59 10.71 1.33 5.67
CA GLN A 59 10.31 0.68 4.41
C GLN A 59 9.28 1.49 3.59
N THR A 60 8.42 2.29 4.24
CA THR A 60 7.47 3.16 3.52
C THR A 60 8.10 4.44 2.95
N GLN A 61 9.30 4.84 3.38
CA GLN A 61 9.95 6.06 2.89
C GLN A 61 10.72 5.88 1.58
N ASP A 62 11.06 4.65 1.20
CA ASP A 62 11.68 4.32 -0.11
C ASP A 62 10.66 4.28 -1.26
N HIS A 63 9.72 5.22 -1.27
CA HIS A 63 8.92 5.48 -2.46
C HIS A 63 9.77 6.25 -3.46
N ARG A 64 10.36 5.55 -4.44
CA ARG A 64 10.81 6.17 -5.69
C ARG A 64 9.74 7.19 -6.13
N PRO A 65 10.12 8.41 -6.55
CA PRO A 65 9.14 9.36 -7.07
C PRO A 65 8.36 8.68 -8.19
N SER A 66 7.07 8.45 -7.96
CA SER A 66 6.19 7.83 -8.94
C SER A 66 6.13 8.76 -10.14
N ILE A 67 6.60 8.30 -11.29
CA ILE A 67 6.35 9.01 -12.55
C ILE A 67 4.83 9.13 -12.68
N PRO A 68 4.27 10.36 -12.77
CA PRO A 68 2.84 10.53 -12.92
C PRO A 68 2.38 9.81 -14.20
N ILE A 69 1.31 9.01 -14.09
CA ILE A 69 0.77 8.25 -15.24
C ILE A 69 0.23 9.20 -16.32
N CYS A 70 -0.24 10.39 -15.92
CA CYS A 70 -0.74 11.43 -16.80
C CYS A 70 -0.13 12.77 -16.34
N ASP A 71 0.50 13.49 -17.24
CA ASP A 71 1.20 14.77 -17.00
C ASP A 71 0.32 16.00 -17.29
N TYR A 72 -0.96 15.79 -17.59
CA TYR A 72 -1.92 16.86 -17.86
C TYR A 72 -2.02 17.86 -16.68
N ASN A 73 -1.95 19.16 -16.98
CA ASN A 73 -2.07 20.23 -15.97
C ASN A 73 -3.53 20.43 -15.53
N TRP A 74 -4.06 19.45 -14.79
CA TRP A 74 -5.44 19.45 -14.33
C TRP A 74 -5.73 20.49 -13.23
N LYS A 75 -4.72 21.12 -12.64
CA LYS A 75 -4.88 22.02 -11.48
C LYS A 75 -5.63 23.31 -11.82
N GLU A 76 -5.56 23.74 -13.07
CA GLU A 76 -6.25 24.93 -13.57
C GLU A 76 -7.65 24.61 -14.11
N SER A 77 -8.01 23.33 -14.19
CA SER A 77 -9.31 22.90 -14.68
C SER A 77 -10.44 23.34 -13.75
N HIS A 78 -11.59 23.67 -14.35
CA HIS A 78 -12.86 23.84 -13.62
C HIS A 78 -13.21 22.61 -12.76
N TRP A 79 -12.77 21.42 -13.17
CA TRP A 79 -13.01 20.15 -12.48
C TRP A 79 -12.02 19.87 -11.34
N ALA A 80 -10.95 20.67 -11.18
CA ALA A 80 -9.89 20.44 -10.20
C ALA A 80 -10.37 20.40 -8.75
N SER A 81 -11.43 21.15 -8.44
CA SER A 81 -12.04 21.23 -7.11
C SER A 81 -12.80 19.96 -6.69
N ARG A 82 -13.16 19.09 -7.64
CA ARG A 82 -13.91 17.86 -7.38
C ARG A 82 -13.01 16.77 -6.79
N THR A 83 -13.60 15.93 -5.96
CA THR A 83 -12.95 14.72 -5.46
C THR A 83 -12.83 13.66 -6.56
N GLU A 84 -11.87 12.75 -6.45
CA GLU A 84 -11.72 11.65 -7.42
C GLU A 84 -12.98 10.79 -7.52
N ARG A 85 -13.70 10.61 -6.41
CA ARG A 85 -14.96 9.88 -6.38
C ARG A 85 -16.07 10.56 -7.18
N GLU A 86 -16.21 11.88 -7.03
CA GLU A 86 -17.17 12.66 -7.83
C GLU A 86 -16.79 12.64 -9.31
N LEU A 87 -15.51 12.78 -9.64
CA LEU A 87 -15.02 12.70 -11.02
C LEU A 87 -15.32 11.33 -11.63
N ASN A 88 -15.03 10.24 -10.90
CA ASN A 88 -15.35 8.89 -11.33
C ASN A 88 -16.84 8.72 -11.62
N GLU A 89 -17.71 9.21 -10.73
CA GLU A 89 -19.15 9.12 -10.93
C GLU A 89 -19.62 9.90 -12.17
N ILE A 90 -19.07 11.09 -12.42
CA ILE A 90 -19.36 11.88 -13.61
C ILE A 90 -18.86 11.16 -14.87
N CYS A 91 -17.61 10.68 -14.87
CA CYS A 91 -17.02 9.92 -15.97
C CYS A 91 -17.85 8.68 -16.30
N ARG A 92 -18.27 7.92 -15.29
CA ARG A 92 -19.12 6.74 -15.48
C ARG A 92 -20.48 7.08 -16.05
N ARG A 93 -21.12 8.16 -15.58
CA ARG A 93 -22.43 8.62 -16.10
C ARG A 93 -22.36 9.09 -17.54
N ARG A 94 -21.19 9.56 -17.97
CA ARG A 94 -20.91 9.99 -19.34
C ARG A 94 -20.24 8.89 -20.18
N GLU A 95 -20.25 7.65 -19.68
CA GLU A 95 -19.75 6.47 -20.38
C GLU A 95 -18.28 6.59 -20.82
N MET A 96 -17.43 7.20 -19.98
CA MET A 96 -15.98 7.23 -20.22
C MET A 96 -15.46 5.79 -20.36
N PRO A 97 -14.77 5.47 -21.46
CA PRO A 97 -14.18 4.15 -21.63
C PRO A 97 -12.91 4.05 -20.77
N GLY A 98 -13.04 3.39 -19.62
CA GLY A 98 -11.95 3.13 -18.68
C GLY A 98 -11.80 4.13 -17.54
N TYR A 99 -10.85 3.84 -16.63
CA TYR A 99 -10.53 4.65 -15.45
C TYR A 99 -9.03 5.00 -15.39
N GLY A 100 -8.73 6.21 -14.93
CA GLY A 100 -7.37 6.73 -14.82
C GLY A 100 -7.17 7.57 -13.55
N PRO A 101 -5.95 8.10 -13.33
CA PRO A 101 -5.71 9.08 -12.28
C PRO A 101 -6.59 10.32 -12.48
N LYS A 102 -6.72 11.14 -11.43
CA LYS A 102 -7.50 12.41 -11.47
C LYS A 102 -7.21 13.26 -12.72
N ALA A 103 -5.94 13.37 -13.09
CA ALA A 103 -5.49 14.09 -14.27
C ALA A 103 -6.14 13.59 -15.57
N ALA A 104 -6.17 12.26 -15.76
CA ALA A 104 -6.74 11.62 -16.95
C ALA A 104 -8.26 11.79 -17.03
N MET A 105 -8.96 11.65 -15.89
CA MET A 105 -10.40 11.89 -15.81
C MET A 105 -10.76 13.33 -16.18
N ILE A 106 -9.99 14.30 -15.67
CA ILE A 106 -10.20 15.72 -15.97
C ILE A 106 -9.88 16.03 -17.42
N LYS A 107 -8.76 15.51 -17.95
CA LYS A 107 -8.41 15.64 -19.37
C LYS A 107 -9.55 15.16 -20.25
N TRP A 108 -10.07 13.96 -20.00
CA TRP A 108 -11.20 13.42 -20.75
C TRP A 108 -12.48 14.28 -20.63
N LEU A 109 -12.78 14.80 -19.44
CA LEU A 109 -13.94 15.68 -19.25
C LEU A 109 -13.84 17.01 -20.03
N GLU A 110 -12.62 17.46 -20.35
CA GLU A 110 -12.37 18.70 -21.08
C GLU A 110 -12.22 18.48 -22.59
N THR A 111 -11.50 17.44 -23.00
CA THR A 111 -11.21 17.17 -24.42
C THR A 111 -12.24 16.24 -25.06
N GLY A 112 -12.92 15.41 -24.28
CA GLY A 112 -13.78 14.34 -24.77
C GLY A 112 -13.02 13.12 -25.31
N SER A 113 -11.69 13.15 -25.33
CA SER A 113 -10.84 12.10 -25.90
C SER A 113 -10.12 11.33 -24.80
N VAL A 114 -10.04 10.00 -24.95
CA VAL A 114 -9.29 9.13 -24.06
C VAL A 114 -7.95 8.82 -24.70
N ASP A 115 -6.86 9.19 -24.02
CA ASP A 115 -5.54 8.70 -24.35
C ASP A 115 -5.25 7.43 -23.54
N TYR A 116 -5.03 6.32 -24.21
CA TYR A 116 -4.81 5.02 -23.54
C TYR A 116 -3.57 5.01 -22.64
N GLU A 117 -2.57 5.84 -22.95
CA GLU A 117 -1.42 6.04 -22.07
C GLU A 117 -1.76 6.73 -20.75
N ASP A 118 -2.86 7.47 -20.66
CA ASP A 118 -3.26 8.11 -19.41
C ASP A 118 -4.07 7.18 -18.50
N LEU A 119 -4.46 5.98 -18.97
CA LEU A 119 -5.27 5.03 -18.22
C LEU A 119 -4.44 4.04 -17.39
N TYR A 120 -5.07 3.47 -16.37
CA TYR A 120 -4.49 2.34 -15.64
C TYR A 120 -4.49 1.07 -16.49
N ALA A 121 -3.47 0.21 -16.30
CA ALA A 121 -3.39 -1.08 -16.98
C ALA A 121 -4.64 -1.96 -16.75
N SER A 122 -5.22 -1.93 -15.55
CA SER A 122 -6.46 -2.64 -15.23
C SER A 122 -7.65 -2.15 -16.06
N SER A 123 -7.72 -0.85 -16.34
CA SER A 123 -8.76 -0.26 -17.18
C SER A 123 -8.59 -0.68 -18.63
N LEU A 124 -7.37 -0.68 -19.15
CA LEU A 124 -7.08 -1.14 -20.51
C LEU A 124 -7.46 -2.62 -20.69
N MET A 125 -7.19 -3.48 -19.70
CA MET A 125 -7.64 -4.88 -19.73
C MET A 125 -9.16 -5.02 -19.76
N MET A 126 -9.87 -4.19 -18.98
CA MET A 126 -11.34 -4.15 -18.96
C MET A 126 -11.88 -3.77 -20.34
N MET A 127 -11.32 -2.72 -20.95
CA MET A 127 -11.68 -2.29 -22.30
C MET A 127 -11.42 -3.39 -23.35
N CYS A 128 -10.26 -4.07 -23.28
CA CYS A 128 -10.02 -5.23 -24.15
C CYS A 128 -11.07 -6.33 -23.96
N THR A 129 -11.50 -6.58 -22.72
CA THR A 129 -12.53 -7.58 -22.41
C THR A 129 -13.89 -7.17 -22.99
N GLU A 130 -14.31 -5.93 -22.78
CA GLU A 130 -15.59 -5.39 -23.27
C GLU A 130 -15.67 -5.43 -24.80
N ARG A 131 -14.54 -5.18 -25.47
CA ARG A 131 -14.43 -5.23 -26.94
C ARG A 131 -14.13 -6.64 -27.50
N ASN A 132 -14.18 -7.69 -26.67
CA ASN A 132 -13.85 -9.07 -27.04
C ASN A 132 -12.45 -9.24 -27.68
N LEU A 133 -11.50 -8.36 -27.34
CA LEU A 133 -10.12 -8.44 -27.80
C LEU A 133 -9.34 -9.48 -26.98
N LYS A 134 -8.65 -10.37 -27.69
CA LYS A 134 -7.78 -11.37 -27.04
C LYS A 134 -6.64 -10.67 -26.32
N HIS A 135 -6.51 -10.89 -25.02
CA HIS A 135 -5.40 -10.45 -24.19
C HIS A 135 -5.15 -11.48 -23.08
N ARG A 136 -3.98 -11.42 -22.44
CA ARG A 136 -3.62 -12.25 -21.28
C ARG A 136 -3.59 -11.39 -20.03
N SER A 137 -3.83 -12.00 -18.87
CA SER A 137 -3.81 -11.30 -17.58
C SER A 137 -2.45 -10.67 -17.22
N ASN A 138 -1.37 -11.17 -17.83
CA ASN A 138 0.01 -10.72 -17.57
C ASN A 138 0.56 -9.84 -18.70
N ASP A 139 -0.29 -9.41 -19.64
CA ASP A 139 0.14 -8.51 -20.70
C ASP A 139 0.55 -7.16 -20.11
N LYS A 140 1.62 -6.59 -20.69
CA LYS A 140 2.13 -5.28 -20.26
C LYS A 140 1.18 -4.19 -20.75
N LYS A 141 1.12 -3.08 -20.02
CA LYS A 141 0.33 -1.88 -20.38
C LYS A 141 0.50 -1.50 -21.86
N ALA A 142 1.74 -1.37 -22.33
CA ALA A 142 2.04 -1.02 -23.72
C ALA A 142 1.45 -1.99 -24.77
N GLU A 143 1.38 -3.29 -24.45
CA GLU A 143 0.79 -4.29 -25.35
C GLU A 143 -0.75 -4.19 -25.38
N LEU A 144 -1.37 -3.83 -24.25
CA LEU A 144 -2.81 -3.57 -24.19
C LEU A 144 -3.18 -2.30 -24.97
N ILE A 145 -2.37 -1.25 -24.86
CA ILE A 145 -2.53 0.00 -25.63
C ILE A 145 -2.48 -0.29 -27.12
N ARG A 146 -1.40 -0.94 -27.59
CA ARG A 146 -1.22 -1.29 -29.00
C ARG A 146 -2.42 -2.05 -29.57
N ARG A 147 -2.99 -2.98 -28.80
CA ARG A 147 -4.16 -3.78 -29.24
C ARG A 147 -5.44 -2.94 -29.34
N LEU A 148 -5.62 -1.97 -28.46
CA LEU A 148 -6.78 -1.08 -28.50
C LEU A 148 -6.67 -0.11 -29.68
N GLU A 149 -5.49 0.47 -29.90
CA GLU A 149 -5.22 1.31 -31.08
C GLU A 149 -5.40 0.54 -32.38
N GLU A 150 -4.83 -0.67 -32.48
CA GLU A 150 -5.02 -1.53 -33.67
C GLU A 150 -6.48 -1.90 -33.91
N ALA A 151 -7.30 -2.05 -32.86
CA ALA A 151 -8.72 -2.32 -33.03
C ALA A 151 -9.47 -1.09 -33.54
N ASP A 152 -9.17 0.09 -32.99
CA ASP A 152 -9.79 1.36 -33.39
C ASP A 152 -9.44 1.71 -34.86
N ASP A 153 -8.18 1.51 -35.28
CA ASP A 153 -7.73 1.73 -36.66
C ASP A 153 -8.46 0.84 -37.69
N GLN A 154 -8.79 -0.41 -37.31
CA GLN A 154 -9.53 -1.34 -38.17
C GLN A 154 -11.01 -0.98 -38.29
N GLU A 155 -11.59 -0.40 -37.24
CA GLU A 155 -12.98 0.11 -37.26
C GLU A 155 -13.09 1.40 -38.09
N GLU A 156 -12.09 2.27 -38.08
CA GLU A 156 -12.10 3.50 -38.90
C GLU A 156 -11.91 3.25 -40.41
N THR A 157 -11.33 2.10 -40.79
CA THR A 157 -11.02 1.75 -42.19
C THR A 157 -12.02 0.79 -42.83
N SER A 158 -13.05 0.34 -42.09
CA SER A 158 -14.11 -0.59 -42.56
C SER A 158 -15.42 0.13 -42.89
#